data_AF-B3ESM4-F1
#
_entry.id   AF-B3ESM4-F1
#
_cell.length_a   1.000
_cell.length_b   1.000
_cell.length_c   1.000
_cell.angle_alpha   90.00
_cell.angle_beta   90.00
_cell.angle_gamma   90.00
#
_symmetry.space_group_name_H-M   'P 1'
#
loop_
_entity.id
_entity.type
_entity.pdbx_description
1 polymer ?
#
loop_
_entity_poly.entity_id
_entity_poly.type
_entity_poly.pdbx_seq_one_letter_code
_entity_poly.pdbx_strand_id
1 'polypeptide(L)'
;MLKSKKTITFMGCLLLPILLLSCGPRKSGLKGVGLTKNELLLEERKLIEKLKEQIELTPKQVDQFKVSLEKQKNEESVEDISNAITELETFKEMLELKDKDSQQAGLSGLNNYLQEYIPKLYTIRCRKKARRIIASQILLLENIKQQALSKYTR
;
A
#
# COMPACT_ATOMS: atom_id res chain seq x y z
N MET A 1 10.09 -47.16 -22.16
CA MET A 1 8.64 -47.01 -21.87
C MET A 1 8.37 -45.65 -21.27
N LEU A 2 7.65 -44.81 -22.02
CA LEU A 2 7.14 -43.51 -21.59
C LEU A 2 6.04 -43.68 -20.51
N LYS A 3 6.08 -42.85 -19.47
CA LYS A 3 4.90 -42.12 -18.98
C LYS A 3 5.31 -40.71 -18.55
N SER A 4 4.92 -39.74 -19.38
CA SER A 4 4.99 -38.30 -19.18
C SER A 4 3.79 -37.82 -18.35
N LYS A 5 3.95 -36.73 -17.56
CA LYS A 5 3.11 -35.49 -17.58
C LYS A 5 3.48 -34.59 -16.38
N LYS A 6 4.15 -33.45 -16.63
CA LYS A 6 3.59 -32.09 -16.79
C LYS A 6 3.32 -31.34 -15.47
N THR A 7 4.24 -30.45 -15.09
CA THR A 7 3.95 -29.08 -14.58
C THR A 7 5.20 -28.22 -14.82
N ILE A 8 5.44 -27.78 -16.05
CA ILE A 8 5.17 -26.41 -16.53
C ILE A 8 5.77 -25.34 -15.60
N THR A 9 7.06 -25.09 -15.83
CA THR A 9 7.67 -23.77 -16.09
C THR A 9 6.65 -22.62 -16.16
N PHE A 10 6.37 -21.95 -15.03
CA PHE A 10 5.59 -20.71 -15.01
C PHE A 10 6.08 -19.70 -13.97
N MET A 11 7.40 -19.52 -13.89
CA MET A 11 8.03 -18.41 -13.13
C MET A 11 8.98 -17.56 -13.98
N GLY A 12 9.20 -17.92 -15.25
CA GLY A 12 10.14 -17.21 -16.14
C GLY A 12 9.54 -16.13 -17.05
N CYS A 13 8.22 -16.09 -17.23
CA CYS A 13 7.57 -15.20 -18.21
C CYS A 13 6.79 -14.02 -17.60
N LEU A 14 6.71 -13.88 -16.27
CA LEU A 14 6.07 -12.73 -15.62
C LEU A 14 7.02 -11.53 -15.40
N LEU A 15 8.31 -11.69 -15.70
CA LEU A 15 9.32 -10.61 -15.62
C LEU A 15 9.70 -10.01 -16.98
N LEU A 16 9.13 -10.50 -18.08
CA LEU A 16 9.51 -10.13 -19.45
C LEU A 16 8.75 -8.96 -20.14
N PRO A 17 7.84 -8.20 -19.49
CA PRO A 17 7.49 -6.86 -19.97
C PRO A 17 8.34 -5.75 -19.33
N ILE A 18 9.17 -6.06 -18.32
CA ILE A 18 9.87 -5.04 -17.51
C ILE A 18 11.05 -4.39 -18.24
N LEU A 19 11.50 -4.95 -19.37
CA LEU A 19 12.62 -4.41 -20.16
C LEU A 19 12.20 -3.70 -21.47
N LEU A 20 10.90 -3.56 -21.76
CA LEU A 20 10.41 -2.89 -22.98
C LEU A 20 9.76 -1.52 -22.75
N LEU A 21 9.71 -1.02 -21.51
CA LEU A 21 9.23 0.34 -21.20
C LEU A 21 10.34 1.33 -20.82
N SER A 22 11.61 0.95 -20.94
CA SER A 22 12.72 1.90 -20.84
C SER A 22 12.98 2.61 -22.17
N CYS A 23 12.10 3.55 -22.54
CA CYS A 23 12.45 4.71 -23.37
C CYS A 23 11.27 5.68 -23.45
N GLY A 24 11.21 6.62 -22.52
CA GLY A 24 10.30 7.77 -22.54
C GLY A 24 10.63 8.69 -21.35
N PRO A 25 10.86 10.00 -21.56
CA PRO A 25 11.74 10.78 -20.70
C PRO A 25 11.10 11.16 -19.37
N ARG A 26 11.95 11.19 -18.32
CA ARG A 26 11.76 11.97 -17.09
C ARG A 26 11.26 13.39 -17.42
N LYS A 27 10.00 13.68 -17.11
CA LYS A 27 9.46 15.00 -16.80
C LYS A 27 8.43 14.80 -15.69
N SER A 28 8.79 15.08 -14.43
CA SER A 28 8.49 16.35 -13.76
C SER A 28 6.99 16.68 -13.76
N GLY A 29 6.35 16.57 -12.60
CA GLY A 29 5.08 17.22 -12.30
C GLY A 29 3.83 16.48 -12.75
N LEU A 30 3.37 15.50 -11.95
CA LEU A 30 1.99 15.03 -12.04
C LEU A 30 1.08 15.96 -11.24
N LYS A 31 0.85 17.17 -11.79
CA LYS A 31 -0.45 17.83 -11.65
C LYS A 31 -1.28 17.37 -12.85
N GLY A 32 -2.27 16.50 -12.60
CA GLY A 32 -3.44 16.39 -13.47
C GLY A 32 -3.48 15.33 -14.57
N VAL A 33 -2.67 14.26 -14.54
CA VAL A 33 -2.93 13.09 -15.41
C VAL A 33 -3.46 11.97 -14.51
N GLY A 34 -4.78 11.75 -14.54
CA GLY A 34 -5.39 10.61 -13.89
C GLY A 34 -4.85 9.32 -14.48
N LEU A 35 -4.28 8.45 -13.64
CA LEU A 35 -3.82 7.13 -14.05
C LEU A 35 -5.01 6.32 -14.59
N THR A 36 -4.76 5.51 -15.62
CA THR A 36 -5.76 4.56 -16.10
C THR A 36 -6.06 3.51 -15.04
N LYS A 37 -7.24 2.88 -15.09
CA LYS A 37 -7.62 1.83 -14.14
C LYS A 37 -6.58 0.70 -14.03
N ASN A 38 -5.96 0.31 -15.15
CA ASN A 38 -4.94 -0.73 -15.16
C ASN A 38 -3.63 -0.28 -14.50
N GLU A 39 -3.25 0.99 -14.66
CA GLU A 39 -2.08 1.57 -13.98
C GLU A 39 -2.31 1.67 -12.48
N LEU A 40 -3.52 2.09 -12.05
CA LEU A 40 -3.89 2.14 -10.64
C LEU A 40 -3.78 0.75 -9.99
N LEU A 41 -4.33 -0.29 -10.63
CA LEU A 41 -4.24 -1.68 -10.14
C LEU A 41 -2.80 -2.21 -10.11
N LEU A 42 -1.95 -1.80 -11.05
CA LEU A 42 -0.55 -2.20 -11.07
C LEU A 42 0.22 -1.53 -9.93
N GLU A 43 -0.01 -0.25 -9.69
CA GLU A 43 0.61 0.51 -8.61
C GLU A 43 0.15 -0.01 -7.24
N GLU A 44 -1.14 -0.30 -7.07
CA GLU A 44 -1.70 -0.94 -5.87
C GLU A 44 -0.93 -2.21 -5.52
N ARG A 45 -0.73 -3.12 -6.49
CA ARG A 45 0.04 -4.36 -6.28
C ARG A 45 1.48 -4.08 -5.84
N LYS A 46 2.15 -3.10 -6.46
CA LYS A 46 3.52 -2.72 -6.08
C LYS A 46 3.58 -2.16 -4.66
N LEU A 47 2.62 -1.32 -4.28
CA LEU A 47 2.54 -0.73 -2.94
C LEU A 47 2.27 -1.79 -1.87
N ILE A 48 1.38 -2.75 -2.16
CA ILE A 48 1.11 -3.89 -1.28
C ILE A 48 2.37 -4.71 -1.05
N GLU A 49 3.11 -5.08 -2.10
CA GLU A 49 4.36 -5.86 -1.93
C GLU A 49 5.40 -5.08 -1.12
N LYS A 50 5.57 -3.79 -1.39
CA LYS A 50 6.47 -2.92 -0.62
C LYS A 50 6.07 -2.83 0.86
N LEU A 51 4.77 -2.74 1.16
CA LEU A 51 4.27 -2.71 2.53
C LEU A 51 4.49 -4.04 3.25
N LYS A 52 4.28 -5.17 2.56
CA LYS A 52 4.58 -6.50 3.11
C LYS A 52 6.04 -6.64 3.52
N GLU A 53 6.95 -6.23 2.65
CA GLU A 53 8.39 -6.25 2.93
C GLU A 53 8.75 -5.34 4.11
N GLN A 54 8.16 -4.15 4.16
CA GLN A 54 8.42 -3.21 5.25
C GLN A 54 7.86 -3.68 6.58
N ILE A 55 6.68 -4.30 6.61
CA ILE A 55 6.00 -4.66 7.85
C ILE A 55 6.40 -6.09 8.31
N GLU A 56 7.00 -6.89 7.41
CA GLU A 56 7.39 -8.28 7.66
C GLU A 56 6.18 -9.15 8.06
N LEU A 57 5.11 -9.05 7.27
CA LEU A 57 3.85 -9.76 7.52
C LEU A 57 4.02 -11.27 7.36
N THR A 58 3.45 -12.03 8.31
CA THR A 58 3.25 -13.47 8.13
C THR A 58 2.21 -13.74 7.02
N PRO A 59 2.18 -14.93 6.39
CA PRO A 59 1.20 -15.25 5.36
C PRO A 59 -0.25 -15.02 5.79
N LYS A 60 -0.60 -15.37 7.04
CA LYS A 60 -1.94 -15.11 7.59
C LYS A 60 -2.26 -13.62 7.68
N GLN A 61 -1.29 -12.80 8.09
CA GLN A 61 -1.45 -11.35 8.17
C GLN A 61 -1.51 -10.70 6.78
N VAL A 62 -0.84 -11.29 5.78
CA VAL A 62 -0.99 -10.89 4.38
C VAL A 62 -2.44 -11.08 3.91
N ASP A 63 -3.06 -12.21 4.23
CA ASP A 63 -4.44 -12.48 3.83
C ASP A 63 -5.41 -11.55 4.56
N GLN A 64 -5.21 -11.31 5.86
CA GLN A 64 -5.98 -10.33 6.63
C GLN A 64 -5.86 -8.93 6.02
N PHE A 65 -4.64 -8.51 5.68
CA PHE A 65 -4.40 -7.20 5.05
C PHE A 65 -5.13 -7.08 3.71
N LYS A 66 -5.09 -8.10 2.85
CA LYS A 66 -5.82 -8.12 1.58
C LYS A 66 -7.33 -8.03 1.78
N VAL A 67 -7.87 -8.76 2.74
CA VAL A 67 -9.31 -8.70 3.06
C VAL A 67 -9.70 -7.30 3.52
N SER A 68 -8.91 -6.70 4.41
CA SER A 68 -9.13 -5.32 4.87
C SER A 68 -9.09 -4.34 3.69
N LEU A 69 -8.09 -4.42 2.80
CA LEU A 69 -8.00 -3.55 1.62
C LEU A 69 -9.20 -3.69 0.68
N GLU A 70 -9.67 -4.92 0.42
CA GLU A 70 -10.85 -5.13 -0.40
C GLU A 70 -12.11 -4.58 0.27
N LYS A 71 -12.21 -4.62 1.60
CA LYS A 71 -13.28 -3.96 2.34
C LYS A 71 -13.24 -2.44 2.11
N GLN A 72 -12.08 -1.81 2.28
CA GLN A 72 -11.91 -0.37 2.04
C GLN A 72 -12.30 0.04 0.62
N LYS A 73 -11.95 -0.75 -0.38
CA LYS A 73 -12.27 -0.48 -1.79
C LYS A 73 -13.76 -0.56 -2.13
N ASN A 74 -14.54 -1.29 -1.35
CA ASN A 74 -15.93 -1.64 -1.67
C ASN A 74 -16.95 -1.02 -0.72
N GLU A 75 -16.56 -0.77 0.53
CA GLU A 75 -17.47 -0.32 1.60
C GLU A 75 -17.17 1.10 2.09
N GLU A 76 -15.91 1.55 2.03
CA GLU A 76 -15.54 2.89 2.52
C GLU A 76 -15.85 3.96 1.47
N SER A 77 -16.39 5.08 1.93
CA SER A 77 -16.60 6.25 1.09
C SER A 77 -15.27 6.94 0.79
N VAL A 78 -15.26 7.80 -0.24
CA VAL A 78 -14.11 8.68 -0.54
C VAL A 78 -13.76 9.58 0.65
N GLU A 79 -14.76 9.95 1.45
CA GLU A 79 -14.59 10.73 2.68
C GLU A 79 -13.89 9.92 3.76
N ASP A 80 -14.31 8.67 4.00
CA ASP A 80 -13.66 7.76 4.96
C ASP A 80 -12.19 7.53 4.60
N ILE A 81 -11.89 7.27 3.32
CA ILE A 81 -10.52 7.10 2.84
C ILE A 81 -9.70 8.38 3.03
N SER A 82 -10.33 9.56 2.83
CA SER A 82 -9.65 10.85 3.04
C SER A 82 -9.36 11.09 4.52
N ASN A 83 -10.28 10.74 5.42
CA ASN A 83 -10.09 10.82 6.86
C ASN A 83 -8.94 9.91 7.33
N ALA A 84 -8.88 8.68 6.82
CA ALA A 84 -7.78 7.75 7.09
C ALA A 84 -6.41 8.30 6.62
N ILE A 85 -6.36 8.98 5.47
CA ILE A 85 -5.13 9.66 5.01
C ILE A 85 -4.73 10.77 5.98
N THR A 86 -5.66 11.62 6.40
CA THR A 86 -5.39 12.72 7.34
C THR A 86 -4.92 12.21 8.71
N GLU A 87 -5.48 11.11 9.19
CA GLU A 87 -5.02 10.46 10.43
C GLU A 87 -3.57 9.97 10.30
N LEU A 88 -3.24 9.31 9.19
CA LEU A 88 -1.87 8.86 8.91
C LEU A 88 -0.89 10.04 8.77
N GLU A 89 -1.30 11.14 8.15
CA GLU A 89 -0.51 12.37 8.06
C GLU A 89 -0.22 12.95 9.45
N THR A 90 -1.22 12.96 10.33
CA THR A 90 -1.07 13.40 11.72
C THR A 90 -0.02 12.56 12.46
N PHE A 91 -0.04 11.24 12.30
CA PHE A 91 0.99 10.38 12.91
C PHE A 91 2.37 10.63 12.33
N LYS A 92 2.47 10.90 11.02
CA LYS A 92 3.73 11.24 10.37
C LYS A 92 4.32 12.53 10.93
N GLU A 93 3.50 13.58 11.06
CA GLU A 93 3.92 14.85 11.63
C GLU A 93 4.45 14.68 13.05
N MET A 94 3.71 13.96 13.91
CA MET A 94 4.13 13.63 15.27
C MET A 94 5.50 12.92 15.32
N LEU A 95 5.77 12.01 14.37
CA LEU A 95 7.06 11.31 14.26
C LEU A 95 8.22 12.19 13.77
N GLU A 96 7.93 13.33 13.15
CA GLU A 96 8.91 14.28 12.63
C GLU A 96 9.23 15.40 13.62
N LEU A 97 8.36 15.64 14.61
CA LEU A 97 8.64 16.54 15.73
C LEU A 97 9.87 16.08 16.52
N LYS A 98 10.56 17.02 17.18
CA LYS A 98 11.73 16.71 18.03
C LYS A 98 11.35 16.13 19.38
N ASP A 99 10.14 16.42 19.84
CA ASP A 99 9.61 16.00 21.13
C ASP A 99 9.43 14.47 21.22
N LYS A 100 9.86 13.88 22.34
CA LYS A 100 9.84 12.41 22.52
C LYS A 100 8.43 11.89 22.75
N ASP A 101 7.60 12.62 23.47
CA ASP A 101 6.24 12.19 23.81
C ASP A 101 5.37 12.19 22.55
N SER A 102 5.50 13.24 21.73
CA SER A 102 4.86 13.33 20.41
C SER A 102 5.30 12.19 19.49
N GLN A 103 6.59 11.89 19.42
CA GLN A 103 7.07 10.77 18.60
C GLN A 103 6.55 9.41 19.10
N GLN A 104 6.45 9.23 20.41
CA GLN A 104 5.89 8.01 21.00
C GLN A 104 4.38 7.92 20.72
N ALA A 105 3.66 9.04 20.78
CA ALA A 105 2.26 9.12 20.40
C ALA A 105 2.05 8.76 18.92
N GLY A 106 2.88 9.31 18.01
CA GLY A 106 2.84 8.97 16.59
C GLY A 106 3.15 7.50 16.31
N LEU A 107 4.11 6.89 17.03
CA LEU A 107 4.37 5.44 16.95
C LEU A 107 3.18 4.63 17.46
N SER A 108 2.59 5.04 18.58
CA SER A 108 1.48 4.31 19.19
C SER A 108 0.22 4.39 18.33
N GLY A 109 -0.09 5.57 17.79
CA GLY A 109 -1.18 5.81 16.85
C GLY A 109 -1.04 4.93 15.61
N LEU A 110 0.12 4.93 14.95
CA LEU A 110 0.36 4.07 13.80
C LEU A 110 0.18 2.57 14.13
N ASN A 111 0.70 2.11 15.28
CA ASN A 111 0.57 0.71 15.66
C ASN A 111 -0.88 0.31 15.92
N ASN A 112 -1.64 1.16 16.61
CA ASN A 112 -3.06 0.93 16.88
C ASN A 112 -3.85 0.89 15.58
N TYR A 113 -3.64 1.87 14.70
CA TYR A 113 -4.25 1.92 13.38
C TYR A 113 -4.00 0.63 12.59
N LEU A 114 -2.74 0.20 12.47
CA LEU A 114 -2.43 -1.02 11.72
C LEU A 114 -2.98 -2.29 12.37
N GLN A 115 -3.07 -2.33 13.70
CA GLN A 115 -3.59 -3.49 14.43
C GLN A 115 -5.11 -3.65 14.31
N GLU A 116 -5.85 -2.56 14.04
CA GLU A 116 -7.27 -2.62 13.73
C GLU A 116 -7.53 -3.48 12.47
N TYR A 117 -6.70 -3.30 11.44
CA TYR A 117 -6.83 -4.02 10.16
C TYR A 117 -6.05 -5.33 10.11
N ILE A 118 -4.97 -5.44 10.89
CA ILE A 118 -4.08 -6.61 10.94
C ILE A 118 -3.90 -7.01 12.41
N PRO A 119 -4.83 -7.81 12.98
CA PRO A 119 -4.74 -8.22 14.37
C PRO A 119 -3.41 -8.93 14.67
N LYS A 120 -2.85 -8.64 15.85
CA LYS A 120 -1.57 -9.19 16.33
C LYS A 120 -0.37 -8.81 15.45
N LEU A 121 -0.43 -7.69 14.74
CA LEU A 121 0.73 -7.14 14.06
C LEU A 121 1.83 -6.78 15.07
N TYR A 122 3.08 -7.14 14.73
CA TYR A 122 4.23 -6.80 15.58
C TYR A 122 4.41 -5.29 15.67
N THR A 123 4.60 -4.78 16.88
CA THR A 123 4.74 -3.36 17.14
C THR A 123 5.97 -2.77 16.45
N ILE A 124 5.76 -1.79 15.60
CA ILE A 124 6.80 -0.99 14.98
C ILE A 124 7.39 -0.05 16.03
N ARG A 125 8.67 -0.25 16.37
CA ARG A 125 9.39 0.58 17.36
C ARG A 125 10.29 1.65 16.74
N CYS A 126 10.63 1.50 15.46
CA CYS A 126 11.56 2.38 14.77
C CYS A 126 10.83 3.53 14.06
N ARG A 127 11.06 4.77 14.51
CA ARG A 127 10.49 6.00 13.91
C ARG A 127 10.74 6.12 12.40
N LYS A 128 11.93 5.75 11.94
CA LYS A 128 12.27 5.78 10.50
C LYS A 128 11.50 4.73 9.71
N LYS A 129 11.28 3.55 10.30
CA LYS A 129 10.47 2.47 9.70
C LYS A 129 8.99 2.89 9.65
N ALA A 130 8.47 3.42 10.76
CA ALA A 130 7.11 3.95 10.87
C ALA A 130 6.79 5.00 9.80
N ARG A 131 7.65 6.01 9.61
CA ARG A 131 7.46 7.04 8.58
C ARG A 131 7.41 6.48 7.15
N ARG A 132 8.22 5.45 6.84
CA ARG A 132 8.21 4.79 5.52
C ARG A 132 6.93 3.98 5.29
N ILE A 133 6.44 3.32 6.34
CA ILE A 133 5.19 2.57 6.32
C ILE A 133 4.03 3.54 6.11
N ILE A 134 3.94 4.62 6.89
CA ILE A 134 2.92 5.66 6.72
C ILE A 134 2.92 6.20 5.29
N ALA A 135 4.08 6.60 4.76
CA ALA A 135 4.17 7.12 3.40
C ALA A 135 3.68 6.12 2.35
N SER A 136 3.93 4.82 2.55
CA SER A 136 3.46 3.78 1.63
C SER A 136 1.97 3.51 1.78
N GLN A 137 1.41 3.61 3.00
CA GLN A 137 -0.03 3.50 3.26
C GLN A 137 -0.82 4.67 2.66
N ILE A 138 -0.34 5.90 2.81
CA ILE A 138 -0.97 7.09 2.21
C ILE A 138 -1.07 6.94 0.69
N LEU A 139 0.03 6.56 0.02
CA LEU A 139 0.01 6.33 -1.44
C LEU A 139 -0.98 5.23 -1.85
N LEU A 140 -1.12 4.19 -1.04
CA LEU A 140 -2.07 3.10 -1.29
C LEU A 140 -3.52 3.59 -1.16
N LEU A 141 -3.83 4.34 -0.10
CA LEU A 141 -5.15 4.92 0.11
C LEU A 141 -5.50 5.98 -0.94
N GLU A 142 -4.53 6.79 -1.36
CA GLU A 142 -4.72 7.74 -2.47
C GLU A 142 -5.06 7.00 -3.77
N ASN A 143 -4.35 5.92 -4.08
CA ASN A 143 -4.64 5.09 -5.24
C ASN A 143 -6.03 4.45 -5.15
N ILE A 144 -6.41 3.90 -3.99
CA ILE A 144 -7.76 3.35 -3.74
C ILE A 144 -8.83 4.43 -3.88
N LYS A 145 -8.59 5.65 -3.38
CA LYS A 145 -9.49 6.79 -3.52
C LYS A 145 -9.72 7.15 -5.00
N GLN A 146 -8.67 7.18 -5.81
CA GLN A 146 -8.79 7.41 -7.25
C GLN A 146 -9.59 6.30 -7.94
N GLN A 147 -9.37 5.05 -7.55
CA GLN A 147 -10.16 3.93 -8.06
C GLN A 147 -11.64 4.04 -7.67
N ALA A 148 -11.95 4.41 -6.44
CA ALA A 148 -13.32 4.62 -5.96
C ALA A 148 -14.01 5.75 -6.72
N LEU A 149 -13.35 6.90 -6.90
CA LEU A 149 -13.89 8.04 -7.68
C LEU A 149 -14.21 7.64 -9.13
N SER A 150 -13.39 6.79 -9.75
CA SER A 150 -13.60 6.30 -11.11
C SER A 150 -14.81 5.36 -11.27
N LYS A 151 -15.32 4.77 -10.18
CA LYS A 151 -16.55 3.94 -10.21
C LYS A 151 -17.80 4.80 -10.43
N TYR A 152 -17.80 6.05 -9.99
CA TYR A 152 -18.98 6.93 -9.97
C TYR A 152 -19.05 7.92 -11.15
N THR A 153 -18.04 7.96 -12.02
CA THR A 153 -17.98 8.86 -13.19
C THR A 153 -18.57 8.25 -14.47
N ARG A 154 -19.46 7.25 -14.35
CA ARG A 154 -20.03 6.50 -15.48
C ARG A 154 -21.45 6.93 -15.80
#